data_AF-A0A382UQP8-F1
#
_entry.id   AF-A0A382UQP8-F1
#
_cell.length_a   1.000
_cell.length_b   1.000
_cell.length_c   1.000
_cell.angle_alpha   90.00
_cell.angle_beta   90.00
_cell.angle_gamma   90.00
#
_symmetry.space_group_name_H-M   'P 1'
#
loop_
_entity.id
_entity.type
_entity.pdbx_description
1 polymer ?
#
loop_
_entity_poly.entity_id
_entity_poly.type
_entity_poly.pdbx_seq_one_letter_code
_entity_poly.pdbx_strand_id
1 'polypeptide(L)'
;FEDESTATDEVLENRFLRLEIDAERGVIRSLLDKELGQELIDADAPHGFGQMIIRDCGTGEEELSRPQGASLTQVGPLYATIKLKTEASCCPRVTEEVTLYHMIKRVDFNARILRDSTPTREVFFAFPFQVEEPRFHFEAPNAVIEPIHDQLPGSNTDYHAVQHWAHVGNEEWGVAWSAVDAPMVEFGGLWPGYVSSAHHQARGPGYGHAFLQPGELTQGYIYSLVSYNNFNTNFVNAHPCEYLVRYSFRAHAGNWRDAGARQFGWAVANPPLAVWMNGSQKGGSLPTSAS
;
A
#
# COMPACT_ATOMS: atom_id res chain seq x y z
N PHE A 1 22.83 7.42 -23.70
CA PHE A 1 22.22 6.88 -22.47
C PHE A 1 21.40 5.70 -22.91
N GLU A 2 22.05 4.54 -23.03
CA GLU A 2 21.32 3.30 -23.26
C GLU A 2 20.64 2.96 -21.93
N ASP A 3 19.31 2.96 -21.96
CA ASP A 3 18.44 2.71 -20.83
C ASP A 3 18.31 1.17 -20.73
N GLU A 4 19.08 0.55 -19.84
CA GLU A 4 19.01 -0.89 -19.59
C GLU A 4 17.79 -1.19 -18.71
N SER A 5 16.59 -1.13 -19.31
CA SER A 5 15.37 -1.65 -18.72
C SER A 5 15.09 -3.06 -19.25
N THR A 6 14.79 -4.01 -18.38
CA THR A 6 14.35 -5.36 -18.75
C THR A 6 12.91 -5.56 -18.30
N ALA A 7 12.07 -6.11 -19.17
CA ALA A 7 10.69 -6.43 -18.85
C ALA A 7 10.32 -7.80 -19.45
N THR A 8 9.88 -8.71 -18.58
CA THR A 8 9.30 -10.03 -18.93
C THR A 8 7.98 -10.21 -18.17
N ASP A 9 7.31 -11.34 -18.33
CA ASP A 9 6.09 -11.65 -17.59
C ASP A 9 6.30 -11.76 -16.06
N GLU A 10 7.54 -11.98 -15.62
CA GLU A 10 7.88 -12.21 -14.21
C GLU A 10 8.89 -11.21 -13.65
N VAL A 11 9.58 -10.44 -14.49
CA VAL A 11 10.65 -9.54 -14.05
C VAL A 11 10.47 -8.16 -14.64
N LEU A 12 10.54 -7.14 -13.79
CA LEU A 12 10.72 -5.75 -14.18
C LEU A 12 12.04 -5.24 -13.58
N GLU A 13 12.90 -4.67 -14.41
CA GLU A 13 14.17 -4.12 -13.95
C GLU A 13 14.46 -2.80 -14.66
N ASN A 14 14.93 -1.81 -13.91
CA ASN A 14 15.50 -0.57 -14.40
C ASN A 14 16.86 -0.34 -13.72
N ARG A 15 17.52 0.80 -13.90
CA ARG A 15 18.80 1.10 -13.23
C ARG A 15 18.77 1.12 -11.70
N PHE A 16 17.60 1.28 -11.07
CA PHE A 16 17.43 1.45 -9.63
C PHE A 16 16.96 0.19 -8.91
N LEU A 17 16.06 -0.57 -9.54
CA LEU A 17 15.24 -1.60 -8.92
C LEU A 17 15.18 -2.83 -9.83
N ARG A 18 15.15 -4.00 -9.21
CA ARG A 18 14.77 -5.26 -9.85
C ARG A 18 13.63 -5.90 -9.06
N LEU A 19 12.51 -6.12 -9.73
CA LEU A 19 11.30 -6.68 -9.16
C LEU A 19 11.04 -8.04 -9.81
N GLU A 20 10.70 -9.03 -8.98
CA GLU A 20 10.36 -10.38 -9.44
C GLU A 20 8.99 -10.82 -8.91
N ILE A 21 8.20 -11.41 -9.79
CA ILE A 21 6.87 -11.94 -9.52
C ILE A 21 6.96 -13.44 -9.26
N ASP A 22 6.22 -13.91 -8.27
CA ASP A 22 5.84 -15.32 -8.13
C ASP A 22 4.41 -15.49 -8.66
N ALA A 23 4.29 -16.01 -9.87
CA ALA A 23 3.00 -16.19 -10.53
C ALA A 23 2.17 -17.32 -9.91
N GLU A 24 2.81 -18.30 -9.26
CA GLU A 24 2.13 -19.43 -8.60
C GLU A 24 1.49 -19.02 -7.28
N ARG A 25 2.08 -18.04 -6.59
CA ARG A 25 1.52 -17.42 -5.37
C ARG A 25 0.72 -16.16 -5.65
N GLY A 26 0.93 -15.51 -6.81
CA GLY A 26 0.28 -14.26 -7.18
C GLY A 26 0.80 -13.06 -6.39
N VAL A 27 2.11 -13.02 -6.10
CA VAL A 27 2.74 -11.98 -5.26
C VAL A 27 4.02 -11.45 -5.89
N ILE A 28 4.49 -10.32 -5.40
CA ILE A 28 5.86 -9.87 -5.66
C ILE A 28 6.77 -10.60 -4.66
N ARG A 29 7.70 -11.43 -5.14
CA ARG A 29 8.57 -12.24 -4.27
C ARG A 29 9.88 -11.56 -3.89
N SER A 30 10.33 -10.60 -4.72
CA SER A 30 11.58 -9.88 -4.52
C SER A 30 11.46 -8.49 -5.12
N LEU A 31 12.03 -7.52 -4.41
CA LEU A 31 12.22 -6.15 -4.85
C LEU A 31 13.59 -5.68 -4.35
N LEU A 32 14.60 -5.86 -5.18
CA LEU A 32 15.97 -5.45 -4.91
C LEU A 32 16.16 -3.97 -5.26
N ASP A 33 16.62 -3.19 -4.28
CA ASP A 33 17.15 -1.85 -4.48
C ASP A 33 18.65 -1.91 -4.79
N LYS A 34 19.03 -1.59 -6.03
CA LYS A 34 20.40 -1.72 -6.51
C LYS A 34 21.34 -0.62 -6.01
N GLU A 35 20.79 0.52 -5.60
CA GLU A 35 21.59 1.61 -5.05
C GLU A 35 21.87 1.40 -3.57
N LEU A 36 20.90 0.84 -2.82
CA LEU A 36 21.07 0.49 -1.42
C LEU A 36 21.74 -0.88 -1.23
N GLY A 37 21.65 -1.76 -2.23
CA GLY A 37 22.08 -3.16 -2.11
C GLY A 37 21.18 -3.96 -1.17
N GLN A 38 19.90 -3.57 -1.03
CA GLN A 38 18.96 -4.15 -0.08
C GLN A 38 17.82 -4.88 -0.79
N GLU A 39 17.51 -6.09 -0.34
CA GLU A 39 16.24 -6.75 -0.65
C GLU A 39 15.16 -6.10 0.23
N LEU A 40 14.15 -5.49 -0.39
CA LEU A 40 13.17 -4.70 0.34
C LEU A 40 12.04 -5.56 0.93
N ILE A 41 11.84 -6.78 0.43
CA ILE A 41 10.73 -7.65 0.83
C ILE A 41 11.21 -8.71 1.80
N ASP A 42 10.46 -8.89 2.89
CA ASP A 42 10.65 -10.02 3.79
C ASP A 42 10.02 -11.28 3.17
N ALA A 43 10.86 -12.20 2.71
CA ALA A 43 10.43 -13.44 2.08
C ALA A 43 9.86 -14.46 3.08
N ASP A 44 10.17 -14.31 4.37
CA ASP A 44 9.71 -15.19 5.46
C ASP A 44 8.41 -14.69 6.10
N ALA A 45 7.91 -13.53 5.68
CA ALA A 45 6.65 -12.98 6.15
C ALA A 45 5.47 -13.96 5.89
N PRO A 46 4.49 -14.03 6.81
CA PRO A 46 3.34 -14.92 6.67
C PRO A 46 2.48 -14.60 5.44
N HIS A 47 2.54 -13.35 4.98
CA HIS A 47 1.79 -12.83 3.83
C HIS A 47 2.78 -12.25 2.82
N GLY A 48 2.60 -12.57 1.54
CA GLY A 48 3.45 -12.08 0.46
C GLY A 48 3.19 -10.60 0.11
N PHE A 49 4.15 -9.97 -0.55
CA PHE A 49 4.03 -8.57 -0.94
C PHE A 49 2.99 -8.38 -2.05
N GLY A 50 2.03 -7.48 -1.80
CA GLY A 50 0.87 -7.27 -2.67
C GLY A 50 -0.20 -8.36 -2.55
N GLN A 51 -0.10 -9.27 -1.59
CA GLN A 51 -1.08 -10.33 -1.41
C GLN A 51 -2.37 -9.79 -0.79
N MET A 52 -3.52 -10.11 -1.41
CA MET A 52 -4.82 -9.81 -0.83
C MET A 52 -5.19 -10.86 0.23
N ILE A 53 -5.68 -10.40 1.37
CA ILE A 53 -6.10 -11.22 2.50
C ILE A 53 -7.58 -10.91 2.79
N ILE A 54 -8.40 -11.95 2.89
CA ILE A 54 -9.75 -11.85 3.44
C ILE A 54 -9.73 -12.43 4.85
N ARG A 55 -10.19 -11.68 5.83
CA ARG A 55 -10.35 -12.16 7.21
C ARG A 55 -11.82 -12.22 7.60
N ASP A 56 -12.27 -13.35 8.13
CA ASP A 56 -13.60 -13.49 8.72
C ASP A 56 -13.64 -12.76 10.07
N CYS A 57 -14.52 -11.76 10.22
CA CYS A 57 -14.55 -10.94 11.43
C CYS A 57 -15.01 -11.68 12.70
N GLY A 58 -15.59 -12.88 12.57
CA GLY A 58 -16.08 -13.70 13.67
C GLY A 58 -15.16 -14.85 14.05
N THR A 59 -14.60 -15.56 13.06
CA THR A 59 -13.67 -16.68 13.32
C THR A 59 -12.21 -16.27 13.33
N GLY A 60 -11.87 -15.12 12.71
CA GLY A 60 -10.48 -14.71 12.49
C GLY A 60 -9.76 -15.52 11.42
N GLU A 61 -10.45 -16.45 10.75
CA GLU A 61 -9.85 -17.25 9.67
C GLU A 61 -9.47 -16.35 8.49
N GLU A 62 -8.27 -16.58 7.98
CA GLU A 62 -7.69 -15.86 6.85
C GLU A 62 -7.78 -16.71 5.58
N GLU A 63 -8.20 -16.09 4.50
CA GLU A 63 -8.13 -16.62 3.15
C GLU A 63 -7.21 -15.73 2.31
N LEU A 64 -6.20 -16.34 1.70
CA LEU A 64 -5.30 -15.67 0.77
C LEU A 64 -5.87 -15.73 -0.65
N SER A 65 -5.64 -14.67 -1.42
CA SER A 65 -6.01 -14.64 -2.83
C SER A 65 -5.30 -15.74 -3.63
N ARG A 66 -6.05 -16.37 -4.54
CA ARG A 66 -5.56 -17.41 -5.44
C ARG A 66 -5.22 -16.81 -6.80
N PRO A 67 -4.03 -17.06 -7.35
CA PRO A 67 -3.65 -16.54 -8.65
C PRO A 67 -4.41 -17.22 -9.79
N GLN A 68 -4.71 -16.42 -10.80
CA GLN A 68 -5.30 -16.81 -12.08
C GLN A 68 -4.33 -16.59 -13.25
N GLY A 69 -3.25 -15.83 -13.02
CA GLY A 69 -2.16 -15.64 -13.97
C GLY A 69 -1.44 -14.30 -13.82
N ALA A 70 -0.22 -14.25 -14.36
CA ALA A 70 0.61 -13.06 -14.49
C ALA A 70 0.93 -12.82 -15.97
N SER A 71 1.02 -11.56 -16.39
CA SER A 71 1.44 -11.21 -17.76
C SER A 71 1.98 -9.80 -17.86
N LEU A 72 2.99 -9.59 -18.68
CA LEU A 72 3.47 -8.28 -19.08
C LEU A 72 2.42 -7.63 -19.99
N THR A 73 1.90 -6.47 -19.59
CA THR A 73 0.78 -5.83 -20.30
C THR A 73 1.14 -4.51 -20.96
N GLN A 74 2.19 -3.84 -20.48
CA GLN A 74 2.70 -2.62 -21.08
C GLN A 74 4.22 -2.65 -21.10
N VAL A 75 4.80 -2.35 -22.26
CA VAL A 75 6.24 -2.12 -22.47
C VAL A 75 6.36 -0.85 -23.29
N GLY A 76 6.71 0.24 -22.63
CA GLY A 76 6.85 1.55 -23.25
C GLY A 76 8.24 2.13 -23.02
N PRO A 77 8.56 3.29 -23.63
CA PRO A 77 9.85 3.95 -23.43
C PRO A 77 10.02 4.58 -22.03
N LEU A 78 8.96 4.69 -21.24
CA LEU A 78 8.97 5.37 -19.93
C LEU A 78 8.81 4.42 -18.75
N TYR A 79 8.12 3.30 -18.96
CA TYR A 79 7.77 2.36 -17.92
C TYR A 79 7.32 1.02 -18.53
N ALA A 80 7.29 0.00 -17.69
CA ALA A 80 6.68 -1.29 -17.98
C ALA A 80 5.72 -1.71 -16.85
N THR A 81 4.73 -2.54 -17.18
CA THR A 81 3.69 -2.98 -16.22
C THR A 81 3.40 -4.47 -16.35
N ILE A 82 3.53 -5.20 -15.24
CA ILE A 82 3.01 -6.56 -15.09
C ILE A 82 1.62 -6.50 -14.49
N LYS A 83 0.73 -7.33 -15.02
CA LYS A 83 -0.62 -7.54 -14.50
C LYS A 83 -0.74 -8.91 -13.86
N LEU A 84 -1.15 -8.93 -12.61
CA LEU A 84 -1.57 -10.12 -11.89
C LEU A 84 -3.10 -10.16 -11.86
N LYS A 85 -3.66 -11.35 -12.02
CA LYS A 85 -5.08 -11.62 -11.80
C LYS A 85 -5.18 -12.60 -10.65
N THR A 86 -5.97 -12.25 -9.65
CA THR A 86 -6.24 -13.10 -8.49
C THR A 86 -7.74 -13.13 -8.20
N GLU A 87 -8.17 -14.09 -7.40
CA GLU A 87 -9.55 -14.19 -6.90
C GLU A 87 -9.54 -14.69 -5.46
N ALA A 88 -10.61 -14.41 -4.73
CA ALA A 88 -10.86 -14.96 -3.40
C ALA A 88 -12.37 -15.04 -3.14
N SER A 89 -12.79 -15.69 -2.05
CA SER A 89 -14.21 -16.10 -1.83
C SER A 89 -15.21 -14.97 -2.04
N CYS A 90 -14.97 -13.81 -1.43
CA CYS A 90 -15.87 -12.65 -1.52
C CYS A 90 -15.39 -11.59 -2.54
N CYS A 91 -14.25 -11.85 -3.18
CA CYS A 91 -13.60 -10.98 -4.17
C CYS A 91 -13.33 -11.79 -5.44
N PRO A 92 -14.36 -12.14 -6.24
CA PRO A 92 -14.24 -13.08 -7.34
C PRO A 92 -13.37 -12.58 -8.51
N ARG A 93 -12.98 -11.30 -8.52
CA ARG A 93 -12.07 -10.76 -9.52
C ARG A 93 -11.22 -9.65 -8.92
N VAL A 94 -9.93 -9.87 -8.90
CA VAL A 94 -8.93 -8.88 -8.53
C VAL A 94 -7.92 -8.76 -9.65
N THR A 95 -7.64 -7.53 -10.07
CA THR A 95 -6.63 -7.22 -11.07
C THR A 95 -5.63 -6.26 -10.46
N GLU A 96 -4.42 -6.74 -10.29
CA GLU A 96 -3.31 -5.99 -9.73
C GLU A 96 -2.36 -5.60 -10.87
N GLU A 97 -1.91 -4.35 -10.87
CA GLU A 97 -0.98 -3.79 -11.86
C GLU A 97 0.23 -3.24 -11.13
N VAL A 98 1.40 -3.84 -11.41
CA VAL A 98 2.70 -3.44 -10.87
C VAL A 98 3.46 -2.70 -11.95
N THR A 99 3.75 -1.42 -11.73
CA THR A 99 4.40 -0.55 -12.70
C THR A 99 5.77 -0.11 -12.21
N LEU A 100 6.79 -0.27 -13.06
CA LEU A 100 8.15 0.21 -12.84
C LEU A 100 8.52 1.27 -13.89
N TYR A 101 8.87 2.47 -13.43
CA TYR A 101 9.28 3.57 -14.30
C TYR A 101 10.78 3.51 -14.59
N HIS A 102 11.20 3.70 -15.84
CA HIS A 102 12.61 3.50 -16.21
C HIS A 102 13.54 4.53 -15.55
N MET A 103 13.09 5.78 -15.44
CA MET A 103 13.89 6.91 -14.99
C MET A 103 13.50 7.44 -13.59
N ILE A 104 12.63 6.72 -12.87
CA ILE A 104 12.18 7.11 -11.53
C ILE A 104 12.30 5.89 -10.62
N LYS A 105 13.02 6.02 -9.50
CA LYS A 105 13.08 5.03 -8.44
C LYS A 105 11.75 4.98 -7.68
N ARG A 106 10.75 4.33 -8.27
CA ARG A 106 9.40 4.20 -7.72
C ARG A 106 8.71 2.97 -8.31
N VAL A 107 8.00 2.25 -7.47
CA VAL A 107 7.06 1.20 -7.88
C VAL A 107 5.66 1.68 -7.55
N ASP A 108 4.74 1.54 -8.50
CA ASP A 108 3.32 1.72 -8.26
C ASP A 108 2.64 0.34 -8.29
N PHE A 109 1.79 0.07 -7.29
CA PHE A 109 0.97 -1.13 -7.19
C PHE A 109 -0.50 -0.69 -7.13
N ASN A 110 -1.32 -1.10 -8.09
CA ASN A 110 -2.73 -0.74 -8.14
C ASN A 110 -3.58 -2.00 -8.19
N ALA A 111 -4.61 -2.11 -7.36
CA ALA A 111 -5.54 -3.22 -7.39
C ALA A 111 -6.97 -2.75 -7.67
N ARG A 112 -7.60 -3.35 -8.68
CA ARG A 112 -9.04 -3.26 -8.93
C ARG A 112 -9.71 -4.52 -8.40
N ILE A 113 -10.67 -4.36 -7.50
CA ILE A 113 -11.29 -5.44 -6.73
C ILE A 113 -12.79 -5.41 -7.01
N LEU A 114 -13.33 -6.51 -7.54
CA LEU A 114 -14.77 -6.74 -7.56
C LEU A 114 -15.15 -7.47 -6.27
N ARG A 115 -15.95 -6.82 -5.42
CA ARG A 115 -16.42 -7.33 -4.13
C ARG A 115 -17.89 -7.73 -4.23
N ASP A 116 -18.24 -8.92 -3.75
CA ASP A 116 -19.64 -9.36 -3.69
C ASP A 116 -20.38 -8.88 -2.43
N SER A 117 -21.55 -9.44 -2.11
CA SER A 117 -22.35 -9.06 -0.94
C SER A 117 -22.10 -9.92 0.31
N THR A 118 -21.07 -10.77 0.34
CA THR A 118 -20.74 -11.58 1.52
C THR A 118 -20.49 -10.66 2.72
N PRO A 119 -21.23 -10.77 3.83
CA PRO A 119 -21.08 -9.85 4.96
C PRO A 119 -19.88 -10.21 5.85
N THR A 120 -19.55 -9.36 6.82
CA THR A 120 -18.62 -9.70 7.93
C THR A 120 -17.25 -10.19 7.46
N ARG A 121 -16.67 -9.46 6.51
CA ARG A 121 -15.30 -9.69 6.03
C ARG A 121 -14.48 -8.42 6.15
N GLU A 122 -13.21 -8.60 6.44
CA GLU A 122 -12.18 -7.59 6.26
C GLU A 122 -11.35 -7.97 5.05
N VAL A 123 -10.93 -6.96 4.28
CA VAL A 123 -10.09 -7.14 3.09
C VAL A 123 -8.84 -6.29 3.25
N PHE A 124 -7.67 -6.92 3.15
CA PHE A 124 -6.37 -6.28 3.28
C PHE A 124 -5.47 -6.51 2.07
N PHE A 125 -4.47 -5.65 1.91
CA PHE A 125 -3.25 -5.95 1.16
C PHE A 125 -2.04 -5.91 2.09
N ALA A 126 -1.12 -6.87 1.95
CA ALA A 126 0.11 -6.94 2.74
C ALA A 126 1.32 -6.34 2.01
N PHE A 127 2.15 -5.61 2.74
CA PHE A 127 3.43 -5.06 2.29
C PHE A 127 4.50 -5.33 3.36
N PRO A 128 5.10 -6.54 3.37
CA PRO A 128 6.09 -6.95 4.35
C PRO A 128 7.49 -6.43 3.97
N PHE A 129 7.91 -5.29 4.53
CA PHE A 129 9.25 -4.76 4.25
C PHE A 129 10.30 -5.39 5.17
N GLN A 130 11.44 -5.78 4.60
CA GLN A 130 12.59 -6.34 5.33
C GLN A 130 13.39 -5.23 6.00
N VAL A 131 12.83 -4.61 7.04
CA VAL A 131 13.50 -3.58 7.84
C VAL A 131 13.81 -4.14 9.22
N GLU A 132 15.09 -4.28 9.54
CA GLU A 132 15.54 -4.61 10.89
C GLU A 132 15.30 -3.44 11.85
N GLU A 133 14.86 -3.76 13.07
CA GLU A 133 14.50 -2.79 14.11
C GLU A 133 13.62 -1.65 13.57
N PRO A 134 12.45 -1.98 12.99
CA PRO A 134 11.67 -1.04 12.21
C PRO A 134 11.07 0.06 13.09
N ARG A 135 11.18 1.31 12.62
CA ARG A 135 10.44 2.45 13.16
C ARG A 135 9.45 2.97 12.15
N PHE A 136 8.20 3.11 12.59
CA PHE A 136 7.11 3.60 11.78
C PHE A 136 6.88 5.09 12.00
N HIS A 137 6.61 5.82 10.93
CA HIS A 137 6.16 7.20 11.00
C HIS A 137 5.06 7.41 9.97
N PHE A 138 3.99 8.10 10.33
CA PHE A 138 2.93 8.40 9.37
C PHE A 138 2.40 9.82 9.50
N GLU A 139 1.85 10.32 8.40
CA GLU A 139 1.21 11.62 8.38
C GLU A 139 -0.19 11.55 8.99
N ALA A 140 -0.37 12.28 10.09
CA ALA A 140 -1.65 12.61 10.68
C ALA A 140 -2.05 14.05 10.32
N PRO A 141 -3.30 14.49 10.58
CA PRO A 141 -3.70 15.87 10.36
C PRO A 141 -2.76 16.86 11.07
N ASN A 142 -1.97 17.61 10.29
CA ASN A 142 -0.99 18.59 10.75
C ASN A 142 0.12 18.03 11.67
N ALA A 143 0.41 16.73 11.64
CA ALA A 143 1.45 16.12 12.45
C ALA A 143 2.09 14.91 11.74
N VAL A 144 3.28 14.52 12.19
CA VAL A 144 3.85 13.20 11.91
C VAL A 144 3.88 12.46 13.24
N ILE A 145 3.37 11.24 13.24
CA ILE A 145 3.19 10.40 14.43
C ILE A 145 4.08 9.18 14.30
N GLU A 146 4.90 8.92 15.33
CA GLU A 146 5.44 7.59 15.59
C GLU A 146 4.38 6.79 16.38
N PRO A 147 3.81 5.70 15.79
CA PRO A 147 2.81 4.88 16.47
C PRO A 147 3.24 4.47 17.87
N ILE A 148 2.28 4.42 18.79
CA ILE A 148 2.43 4.05 20.21
C ILE A 148 3.24 5.07 21.04
N HIS A 149 4.30 5.66 20.48
CA HIS A 149 5.15 6.65 21.16
C HIS A 149 4.50 8.03 21.27
N ASP A 150 3.94 8.53 20.17
CA ASP A 150 3.31 9.86 20.11
C ASP A 150 1.79 9.82 20.38
N GLN A 151 1.28 8.68 20.86
CA GLN A 151 -0.14 8.46 21.14
C GLN A 151 -0.48 8.64 22.63
N LEU A 152 -1.74 8.97 22.91
CA LEU A 152 -2.23 9.01 24.28
C LEU A 152 -2.31 7.57 24.85
N PRO A 153 -1.84 7.34 26.09
CA PRO A 153 -1.98 6.03 26.73
C PRO A 153 -3.42 5.54 26.73
N GLY A 154 -3.63 4.29 26.30
CA GLY A 154 -4.95 3.66 26.21
C GLY A 154 -5.75 3.96 24.94
N SER A 155 -5.21 4.74 24.00
CA SER A 155 -5.78 4.83 22.65
C SER A 155 -5.53 3.55 21.85
N ASN A 156 -6.32 3.33 20.80
CA ASN A 156 -6.15 2.21 19.88
C ASN A 156 -4.77 2.24 19.19
N THR A 157 -4.12 1.09 19.15
CA THR A 157 -2.80 0.83 18.53
C THR A 157 -2.84 -0.19 17.39
N ASP A 158 -4.02 -0.70 17.07
CA ASP A 158 -4.22 -1.80 16.12
C ASP A 158 -4.23 -1.27 14.69
N TYR A 159 -4.80 -0.09 14.47
CA TYR A 159 -4.87 0.52 13.15
C TYR A 159 -4.90 2.04 13.19
N HIS A 160 -4.38 2.68 12.14
CA HIS A 160 -4.20 4.12 12.05
C HIS A 160 -4.75 4.69 10.74
N ALA A 161 -5.26 5.92 10.82
CA ALA A 161 -5.68 6.70 9.67
C ALA A 161 -4.52 7.55 9.16
N VAL A 162 -3.88 7.05 8.11
CA VAL A 162 -2.80 7.72 7.38
C VAL A 162 -3.39 8.71 6.39
N GLN A 163 -2.77 9.89 6.28
CA GLN A 163 -3.06 10.86 5.23
C GLN A 163 -2.33 10.43 3.94
N HIS A 164 -1.27 11.14 3.51
CA HIS A 164 -0.66 10.88 2.21
C HIS A 164 0.47 9.85 2.26
N TRP A 165 1.11 9.63 3.42
CA TRP A 165 2.24 8.72 3.53
C TRP A 165 2.42 8.10 4.91
N ALA A 166 3.00 6.89 4.88
CA ALA A 166 3.67 6.25 5.98
C ALA A 166 5.13 5.94 5.59
N HIS A 167 5.95 5.62 6.58
CA HIS A 167 7.33 5.23 6.43
C HIS A 167 7.64 4.10 7.39
N VAL A 168 8.41 3.12 6.92
CA VAL A 168 9.04 2.10 7.74
C VAL A 168 10.54 2.10 7.45
N GLY A 169 11.38 2.17 8.48
CA GLY A 169 12.82 2.28 8.31
C GLY A 169 13.56 2.48 9.62
N ASN A 170 14.86 2.73 9.52
CA ASN A 170 15.75 3.08 10.63
C ASN A 170 16.57 4.33 10.28
N GLU A 171 17.69 4.58 10.96
CA GLU A 171 18.56 5.74 10.67
C GLU A 171 19.39 5.57 9.38
N GLU A 172 19.56 4.34 8.89
CA GLU A 172 20.40 4.03 7.73
C GLU A 172 19.61 4.04 6.42
N TRP A 173 18.39 3.50 6.42
CA TRP A 173 17.52 3.45 5.25
C TRP A 173 16.06 3.19 5.64
N GLY A 174 15.16 3.37 4.67
CA GLY A 174 13.74 3.05 4.86
C GLY A 174 12.96 3.08 3.56
N VAL A 175 11.65 2.84 3.69
CA VAL A 175 10.69 2.88 2.59
C VAL A 175 9.63 3.92 2.90
N ALA A 176 9.48 4.90 2.00
CA ALA A 176 8.29 5.74 1.96
C ALA A 176 7.18 4.98 1.22
N TRP A 177 6.01 4.91 1.83
CA TRP A 177 4.83 4.19 1.33
C TRP A 177 3.63 5.13 1.33
N SER A 178 2.85 5.11 0.26
CA SER A 178 1.66 5.95 0.09
C SER A 178 0.50 5.09 -0.36
N ALA A 179 -0.65 5.23 0.29
CA ALA A 179 -1.93 4.70 -0.14
C ALA A 179 -2.85 5.85 -0.52
N VAL A 180 -3.26 5.91 -1.78
CA VAL A 180 -4.07 7.02 -2.29
C VAL A 180 -5.53 6.87 -1.90
N ASP A 181 -6.03 5.63 -1.87
CA ASP A 181 -7.46 5.33 -1.74
C ASP A 181 -7.81 4.59 -0.43
N ALA A 182 -6.84 3.97 0.24
CA ALA A 182 -7.02 3.15 1.44
C ALA A 182 -6.21 3.72 2.62
N PRO A 183 -6.77 4.69 3.38
CA PRO A 183 -6.03 5.40 4.43
C PRO A 183 -5.88 4.59 5.73
N MET A 184 -6.53 3.44 5.84
CA MET A 184 -6.53 2.63 7.07
C MET A 184 -5.41 1.60 7.01
N VAL A 185 -4.50 1.63 7.98
CA VAL A 185 -3.32 0.76 7.98
C VAL A 185 -3.04 0.15 9.35
N GLU A 186 -2.44 -1.02 9.35
CA GLU A 186 -1.90 -1.72 10.52
C GLU A 186 -0.40 -1.87 10.35
N PHE A 187 0.38 -1.49 11.37
CA PHE A 187 1.84 -1.56 11.36
C PHE A 187 2.33 -2.73 12.19
N GLY A 188 3.39 -3.39 11.74
CA GLY A 188 4.07 -4.48 12.47
C GLY A 188 3.33 -5.81 12.53
N GLY A 189 2.07 -5.86 12.12
CA GLY A 189 1.27 -7.08 12.18
C GLY A 189 -0.15 -6.85 11.67
N LEU A 190 -0.88 -7.94 11.54
CA LEU A 190 -2.30 -7.94 11.24
C LEU A 190 -3.06 -8.12 12.57
N TRP A 191 -3.48 -7.01 13.16
CA TRP A 191 -4.04 -6.94 14.50
C TRP A 191 -5.55 -7.21 14.50
N PRO A 192 -6.12 -7.70 15.63
CA PRO A 192 -7.57 -7.85 15.74
C PRO A 192 -8.26 -6.51 15.56
N GLY A 193 -9.12 -6.38 14.53
CA GLY A 193 -9.87 -5.15 14.29
C GLY A 193 -10.71 -4.74 15.50
N TYR A 194 -10.61 -3.46 15.91
CA TYR A 194 -11.26 -2.97 17.13
C TYR A 194 -12.42 -2.02 16.85
N VAL A 195 -13.65 -2.53 16.92
CA VAL A 195 -14.87 -1.70 16.88
C VAL A 195 -15.64 -1.84 18.20
N SER A 196 -16.13 -0.70 18.71
CA SER A 196 -16.91 -0.64 19.96
C SER A 196 -18.02 -1.70 20.01
N SER A 197 -18.26 -2.24 21.21
CA SER A 197 -19.23 -3.32 21.44
C SER A 197 -20.66 -3.00 21.05
N ALA A 198 -21.01 -1.71 20.99
CA ALA A 198 -22.31 -1.27 20.51
C ALA A 198 -22.45 -1.32 18.98
N HIS A 199 -21.35 -1.41 18.24
CA HIS A 199 -21.32 -1.15 16.80
C HIS A 199 -20.86 -2.35 15.95
N HIS A 200 -20.13 -3.33 16.52
CA HIS A 200 -19.72 -4.52 15.77
C HIS A 200 -20.82 -5.57 15.67
N GLN A 201 -20.75 -6.43 14.65
CA GLN A 201 -21.66 -7.57 14.48
C GLN A 201 -21.10 -8.86 15.06
N ALA A 202 -19.83 -9.13 14.78
CA ALA A 202 -19.10 -10.30 15.25
C ALA A 202 -17.91 -9.89 16.12
N ARG A 203 -17.56 -10.77 17.07
CA ARG A 203 -16.37 -10.66 17.92
C ARG A 203 -15.39 -11.74 17.49
N GLY A 204 -14.43 -11.34 16.67
CA GLY A 204 -13.33 -12.21 16.28
C GLY A 204 -12.46 -12.63 17.47
N PRO A 205 -11.57 -13.62 17.27
CA PRO A 205 -10.53 -13.93 18.22
C PRO A 205 -9.71 -12.69 18.59
N GLY A 206 -9.31 -12.57 19.86
CA GLY A 206 -8.51 -11.44 20.31
C GLY A 206 -9.28 -10.11 20.42
N TYR A 207 -10.60 -10.06 20.19
CA TYR A 207 -11.38 -8.85 20.47
C TYR A 207 -11.23 -8.45 21.94
N GLY A 208 -10.84 -7.19 22.19
CA GLY A 208 -10.56 -6.71 23.54
C GLY A 208 -9.18 -7.09 24.08
N HIS A 209 -8.25 -7.51 23.21
CA HIS A 209 -6.85 -7.68 23.56
C HIS A 209 -6.24 -6.38 24.10
N ALA A 210 -5.11 -6.52 24.81
CA ALA A 210 -4.39 -5.37 25.33
C ALA A 210 -3.72 -4.63 24.16
N PHE A 211 -3.92 -3.31 24.08
CA PHE A 211 -3.24 -2.49 23.10
C PHE A 211 -1.72 -2.58 23.24
N LEU A 212 -1.06 -2.49 22.10
CA LEU A 212 0.38 -2.61 21.95
C LEU A 212 1.11 -1.54 22.77
N GLN A 213 2.27 -1.93 23.26
CA GLN A 213 3.20 -1.13 24.03
C GLN A 213 4.45 -0.79 23.21
N PRO A 214 5.19 0.25 23.59
CA PRO A 214 6.45 0.59 22.93
C PRO A 214 7.38 -0.62 22.85
N GLY A 215 7.92 -0.88 21.64
CA GLY A 215 8.79 -2.03 21.37
C GLY A 215 8.09 -3.30 20.88
N GLU A 216 6.74 -3.34 20.81
CA GLU A 216 6.02 -4.51 20.30
C GLU A 216 5.86 -4.50 18.76
N LEU A 217 6.08 -3.37 18.09
CA LEU A 217 6.16 -3.26 16.62
C LEU A 217 7.53 -3.73 16.13
N THR A 218 7.70 -5.05 16.05
CA THR A 218 9.00 -5.68 15.75
C THR A 218 9.21 -6.04 14.28
N GLN A 219 8.16 -6.03 13.48
CA GLN A 219 8.20 -6.41 12.06
C GLN A 219 8.00 -5.20 11.15
N GLY A 220 8.66 -5.16 10.00
CA GLY A 220 8.57 -4.05 9.02
C GLY A 220 7.30 -4.08 8.17
N TYR A 221 6.20 -4.64 8.68
CA TYR A 221 5.03 -4.97 7.89
C TYR A 221 4.01 -3.84 7.90
N ILE A 222 3.42 -3.58 6.74
CA ILE A 222 2.27 -2.69 6.58
C ILE A 222 1.11 -3.49 5.99
N TYR A 223 -0.03 -3.51 6.68
CA TYR A 223 -1.28 -4.05 6.14
C TYR A 223 -2.23 -2.90 5.85
N SER A 224 -2.67 -2.78 4.60
CA SER A 224 -3.66 -1.78 4.19
C SER A 224 -5.05 -2.37 4.28
N LEU A 225 -5.91 -1.82 5.14
CA LEU A 225 -7.31 -2.20 5.28
C LEU A 225 -8.14 -1.52 4.19
N VAL A 226 -8.57 -2.31 3.20
CA VAL A 226 -9.34 -1.85 2.04
C VAL A 226 -10.84 -1.83 2.29
N SER A 227 -11.36 -2.84 2.98
CA SER A 227 -12.80 -2.98 3.26
C SER A 227 -13.00 -3.56 4.64
N TYR A 228 -13.91 -2.98 5.42
CA TYR A 228 -14.28 -3.45 6.76
C TYR A 228 -15.80 -3.56 6.88
N ASN A 229 -16.30 -4.80 7.00
CA ASN A 229 -17.74 -5.08 6.95
C ASN A 229 -18.29 -5.70 8.24
N ASN A 230 -17.76 -5.31 9.40
CA ASN A 230 -18.21 -5.78 10.71
C ASN A 230 -18.98 -4.70 11.50
N PHE A 231 -20.03 -4.15 10.89
CA PHE A 231 -20.90 -3.17 11.54
C PHE A 231 -22.31 -3.73 11.71
N ASN A 232 -22.93 -3.49 12.87
CA ASN A 232 -24.29 -3.91 13.19
C ASN A 232 -25.24 -2.73 13.44
N THR A 233 -24.72 -1.50 13.36
CA THR A 233 -25.49 -0.27 13.58
C THR A 233 -25.25 0.70 12.43
N ASN A 234 -26.33 1.23 11.86
CA ASN A 234 -26.35 2.36 10.93
C ASN A 234 -25.71 2.15 9.55
N PHE A 235 -25.01 1.03 9.32
CA PHE A 235 -24.38 0.68 8.04
C PHE A 235 -24.80 -0.71 7.58
N VAL A 236 -24.91 -0.89 6.26
CA VAL A 236 -25.13 -2.21 5.68
C VAL A 236 -23.83 -3.01 5.78
N ASN A 237 -23.88 -4.17 6.41
CA ASN A 237 -22.73 -5.07 6.60
C ASN A 237 -22.32 -5.81 5.31
N ALA A 238 -23.02 -5.59 4.21
CA ALA A 238 -22.73 -6.10 2.88
C ALA A 238 -22.58 -4.91 1.92
N HIS A 239 -21.45 -4.84 1.23
CA HIS A 239 -21.16 -3.74 0.31
C HIS A 239 -20.59 -4.28 -1.01
N PRO A 240 -21.46 -4.72 -1.94
CA PRO A 240 -21.03 -5.15 -3.26
C PRO A 240 -20.63 -3.92 -4.10
N CYS A 241 -19.38 -3.88 -4.54
CA CYS A 241 -18.87 -2.76 -5.33
C CYS A 241 -17.57 -3.13 -6.04
N GLU A 242 -17.08 -2.18 -6.85
CA GLU A 242 -15.73 -2.23 -7.41
C GLU A 242 -14.87 -1.19 -6.69
N TYR A 243 -13.75 -1.62 -6.12
CA TYR A 243 -12.75 -0.75 -5.52
C TYR A 243 -11.56 -0.59 -6.47
N LEU A 244 -11.00 0.61 -6.52
CA LEU A 244 -9.63 0.83 -7.00
C LEU A 244 -8.82 1.32 -5.80
N VAL A 245 -7.76 0.59 -5.48
CA VAL A 245 -6.79 1.00 -4.46
C VAL A 245 -5.41 1.13 -5.09
N ARG A 246 -4.79 2.30 -4.90
CA ARG A 246 -3.49 2.63 -5.49
C ARG A 246 -2.46 2.87 -4.40
N TYR A 247 -1.30 2.29 -4.61
CA TYR A 247 -0.16 2.38 -3.73
C TYR A 247 1.07 2.77 -4.51
N SER A 248 1.96 3.50 -3.84
CA SER A 248 3.27 3.83 -4.39
C SER A 248 4.30 3.76 -3.28
N PHE A 249 5.48 3.23 -3.58
CA PHE A 249 6.56 3.13 -2.62
C PHE A 249 7.92 3.35 -3.24
N ARG A 250 8.85 3.83 -2.40
CA ARG A 250 10.23 4.15 -2.75
C ARG A 250 11.13 3.97 -1.55
N ALA A 251 12.15 3.13 -1.71
CA ALA A 251 13.23 3.03 -0.74
C ALA A 251 14.25 4.18 -0.88
N HIS A 252 14.88 4.52 0.24
CA HIS A 252 15.85 5.60 0.34
C HIS A 252 16.89 5.33 1.42
N ALA A 253 18.06 5.95 1.28
CA ALA A 253 19.05 6.02 2.36
C ALA A 253 18.66 7.11 3.38
N GLY A 254 19.13 6.95 4.61
CA GLY A 254 18.88 7.83 5.74
C GLY A 254 17.45 7.73 6.30
N ASN A 255 17.22 8.53 7.34
CA ASN A 255 15.93 8.62 8.02
C ASN A 255 14.83 9.29 7.15
N TRP A 256 13.58 9.17 7.59
CA TRP A 256 12.40 9.69 6.88
C TRP A 256 12.36 11.22 6.70
N ARG A 257 13.01 11.98 7.59
CA ARG A 257 12.98 13.45 7.58
C ARG A 257 13.81 14.00 6.43
N ASP A 258 15.01 13.46 6.28
CA ASP A 258 16.00 13.96 5.33
C ASP A 258 15.83 13.32 3.94
N ALA A 259 15.29 12.10 3.88
CA ALA A 259 15.12 11.36 2.65
C ALA A 259 13.84 11.71 1.85
N GLY A 260 13.05 12.64 2.38
CA GLY A 260 11.92 13.23 1.69
C GLY A 260 10.69 12.31 1.58
N ALA A 261 10.39 11.52 2.60
CA ALA A 261 9.19 10.68 2.67
C ALA A 261 7.90 11.51 2.54
N ARG A 262 7.86 12.67 3.18
CA ARG A 262 6.75 13.64 3.05
C ARG A 262 6.56 14.12 1.62
N GLN A 263 7.64 14.54 0.96
CA GLN A 263 7.60 15.05 -0.41
C GLN A 263 7.13 13.96 -1.38
N PHE A 264 7.56 12.72 -1.16
CA PHE A 264 7.11 11.57 -1.92
C PHE A 264 5.59 11.37 -1.78
N GLY A 265 5.06 11.28 -0.56
CA GLY A 265 3.62 11.11 -0.31
C GLY A 265 2.75 12.18 -0.95
N TRP A 266 3.13 13.44 -0.73
CA TRP A 266 2.41 14.58 -1.31
C TRP A 266 2.47 14.59 -2.84
N ALA A 267 3.61 14.23 -3.44
CA ALA A 267 3.73 14.14 -4.89
C ALA A 267 2.89 13.01 -5.50
N VAL A 268 2.71 11.89 -4.79
CA VAL A 268 1.83 10.79 -5.20
C VAL A 268 0.36 11.23 -5.15
N ALA A 269 -0.04 11.90 -4.07
CA ALA A 269 -1.43 12.37 -3.91
C ALA A 269 -1.82 13.55 -4.80
N ASN A 270 -0.83 14.30 -5.32
CA ASN A 270 -1.04 15.49 -6.14
C ASN A 270 -0.39 15.31 -7.52
N PRO A 271 -0.98 14.45 -8.39
CA PRO A 271 -0.43 14.23 -9.71
C PRO A 271 -0.50 15.51 -10.57
N PRO A 272 0.40 15.69 -11.55
CA PRO A 272 0.37 16.83 -12.47
C PRO A 272 -0.97 16.95 -13.20
N LEU A 273 -1.54 18.15 -13.22
CA LEU A 273 -2.72 18.47 -14.04
C LEU A 273 -2.26 18.91 -15.44
N ALA A 274 -2.48 18.05 -16.43
CA ALA A 274 -2.21 18.40 -17.82
C ALA A 274 -3.32 19.30 -18.38
N VAL A 275 -2.96 20.50 -18.83
CA VAL A 275 -3.88 21.44 -19.49
C VAL A 275 -3.44 21.63 -20.93
N TRP A 276 -4.36 21.40 -21.86
CA TRP A 276 -4.14 21.70 -23.27
C TRP A 276 -4.45 23.17 -23.51
N MET A 277 -3.47 23.89 -24.05
CA MET A 277 -3.67 25.27 -24.49
C MET A 277 -3.50 25.32 -26.01
N ASN A 278 -4.38 26.07 -26.67
CA ASN A 278 -4.10 26.47 -28.04
C ASN A 278 -2.83 27.31 -28.01
N GLY A 279 -1.84 26.96 -28.83
CA GLY A 279 -0.60 27.72 -28.97
C GLY A 279 -0.85 29.18 -29.34
N SER A 280 0.22 29.98 -29.48
CA SER A 280 0.15 31.43 -29.72
C SER A 280 -1.00 31.82 -30.67
N GLN A 281 -2.03 32.48 -30.12
CA GLN A 281 -3.11 33.01 -30.93
C GLN A 281 -2.58 34.26 -31.66
N LYS A 282 -2.44 34.21 -32.98
CA LYS A 282 -2.10 35.41 -33.77
C LYS A 282 -3.13 36.50 -33.49
N GLY A 283 -2.73 37.59 -32.84
CA GLY A 283 -3.61 38.71 -32.47
C GLY A 283 -4.19 38.66 -31.05
N GLY A 284 -3.82 37.67 -30.23
CA GLY A 284 -4.18 37.67 -28.81
C GLY A 284 -3.41 38.76 -28.05
N SER A 285 -4.12 39.67 -27.39
CA SER A 285 -3.53 40.57 -26.40
C SER A 285 -3.55 39.88 -25.03
N LEU A 286 -2.39 39.82 -24.36
CA LEU A 286 -2.37 39.44 -22.95
C LEU A 286 -3.05 40.55 -22.15
N PRO A 287 -3.89 40.23 -21.14
CA PRO A 287 -4.44 41.24 -20.26
C PRO A 287 -3.29 41.99 -19.57
N THR A 288 -3.40 43.31 -19.50
CA THR A 288 -2.37 44.21 -18.97
C THR A 288 -2.12 44.07 -17.46
N SER A 289 -2.91 43.27 -16.76
CA SER A 289 -2.72 42.93 -15.35
C SER A 289 -3.41 41.59 -15.03
N ALA A 290 -2.77 40.77 -14.19
CA ALA A 290 -3.38 39.58 -13.61
C ALA A 290 -4.45 40.00 -12.59
N SER A 291 -5.68 39.53 -12.78
CA SER A 291 -6.77 39.64 -11.81
C SER A 291 -6.67 38.58 -10.72
#